data_AF-A0A3N5VQI5-F1
#
_entry.id   AF-A0A3N5VQI5-F1
#
_cell.length_a   1.000
_cell.length_b   1.000
_cell.length_c   1.000
_cell.angle_alpha   90.00
_cell.angle_beta   90.00
_cell.angle_gamma   90.00
#
_symmetry.space_group_name_H-M   'P 1'
#
loop_
_entity.id
_entity.type
_entity.pdbx_description
1 polymer ?
#
loop_
_entity_poly.entity_id
_entity_poly.type
_entity_poly.pdbx_seq_one_letter_code
_entity_poly.pdbx_strand_id
1 'polypeptide(L)'
;DGQLPEDLILKVSVQMGAANPLSIRLVEELGATTYNPPTDLTLPQIAAIRQVVRLPLDIYVEAPDDFGGFVRHYEVPQLICVAAPVYVKLGLRNAPNIYPTGMHIEATAVNMGRERVHRAAVALDIVRRFLPEAVTTPCPLQLPHSSGS
;
A
#
# COMPACT_ATOMS: atom_id res chain seq x y z
N ASP A 1 16.93 -16.37 24.32
CA ASP A 1 15.79 -15.43 24.45
C ASP A 1 15.45 -14.85 23.09
N GLY A 2 14.35 -15.31 22.50
CA GLY A 2 13.95 -14.99 21.12
C GLY A 2 13.48 -13.54 21.00
N GLN A 3 14.43 -12.61 20.90
CA GLN A 3 14.15 -11.20 20.68
C GLN A 3 14.04 -10.94 19.18
N LEU A 4 12.87 -10.47 18.75
CA LEU A 4 12.69 -9.91 17.42
C LEU A 4 13.29 -8.49 17.39
N PRO A 5 13.79 -8.02 16.24
CA PRO A 5 14.26 -6.64 16.10
C PRO A 5 13.18 -5.62 16.48
N GLU A 6 13.56 -4.52 17.14
CA GLU A 6 12.63 -3.45 17.53
C GLU A 6 11.97 -2.76 16.33
N ASP A 7 12.61 -2.83 15.16
CA ASP A 7 12.15 -2.26 13.90
C ASP A 7 11.39 -3.26 13.00
N LEU A 8 11.00 -4.43 13.55
CA LEU A 8 10.25 -5.43 12.80
C LEU A 8 8.88 -4.89 12.35
N ILE A 9 8.62 -4.97 11.04
CA ILE A 9 7.35 -4.60 10.44
C ILE A 9 6.47 -5.84 10.25
N LEU A 10 5.35 -5.90 10.98
CA LEU A 10 4.31 -6.92 10.87
C LEU A 10 3.15 -6.41 10.01
N LYS A 11 3.20 -6.75 8.72
CA LYS A 11 2.21 -6.33 7.73
C LYS A 11 1.08 -7.33 7.56
N VAL A 12 -0.16 -6.85 7.68
CA VAL A 12 -1.34 -7.68 7.50
C VAL A 12 -1.81 -7.66 6.04
N SER A 13 -2.03 -8.85 5.48
CA SER A 13 -2.45 -9.04 4.09
C SER A 13 -3.91 -8.63 3.88
N VAL A 14 -4.23 -8.22 2.65
CA VAL A 14 -5.62 -7.98 2.21
C VAL A 14 -6.51 -9.23 2.38
N GLN A 15 -5.90 -10.42 2.32
CA GLN A 15 -6.59 -11.69 2.52
C GLN A 15 -7.13 -11.90 3.95
N MET A 16 -6.67 -11.12 4.94
CA MET A 16 -7.25 -11.12 6.28
C MET A 16 -8.72 -10.68 6.27
N GLY A 17 -9.10 -9.81 5.32
CA GLY A 17 -10.50 -9.50 5.03
C GLY A 17 -11.23 -8.65 6.07
N ALA A 18 -10.61 -8.25 7.18
CA ALA A 18 -11.29 -7.36 8.13
C ALA A 18 -11.51 -5.97 7.51
N ALA A 19 -12.77 -5.55 7.51
CA ALA A 19 -13.26 -4.41 6.71
C ALA A 19 -13.83 -3.27 7.57
N ASN A 20 -13.92 -3.45 8.89
CA ASN A 20 -14.56 -2.51 9.80
C ASN A 20 -13.55 -1.93 10.82
N PRO A 21 -13.81 -0.73 11.38
CA PRO A 21 -12.90 -0.05 12.28
C PRO A 21 -12.47 -0.88 13.50
N LEU A 22 -13.42 -1.52 14.20
CA LEU A 22 -13.11 -2.26 15.43
C LEU A 22 -12.23 -3.49 15.18
N SER A 23 -12.51 -4.26 14.13
CA SER A 23 -11.70 -5.45 13.83
C SER A 23 -10.27 -5.07 13.45
N ILE A 24 -10.06 -3.99 12.70
CA ILE A 24 -8.71 -3.54 12.33
C ILE A 24 -7.98 -2.99 13.56
N ARG A 25 -8.70 -2.29 14.45
CA ARG A 25 -8.15 -1.84 15.73
C ARG A 25 -7.68 -3.00 16.61
N LEU A 26 -8.45 -4.07 16.68
CA LEU A 26 -8.03 -5.28 17.41
C LEU A 26 -6.74 -5.86 16.81
N VAL A 27 -6.64 -5.91 15.48
CA VAL A 27 -5.43 -6.40 14.79
C VAL A 27 -4.21 -5.52 15.08
N GLU A 28 -4.38 -4.19 15.17
CA GLU A 28 -3.35 -3.27 15.64
C GLU A 28 -2.91 -3.57 17.08
N GLU A 29 -3.87 -3.80 17.98
CA GLU A 29 -3.59 -4.12 19.40
C GLU A 29 -2.89 -5.46 19.59
N LEU A 30 -3.07 -6.39 18.64
CA LEU A 30 -2.35 -7.67 18.58
C LEU A 30 -0.92 -7.54 18.02
N GLY A 31 -0.49 -6.33 17.64
CA GLY A 31 0.89 -6.04 17.25
C GLY A 31 1.12 -5.84 15.75
N ALA A 32 0.07 -5.74 14.93
CA ALA A 32 0.25 -5.37 13.53
C ALA A 32 0.83 -3.95 13.39
N THR A 33 1.82 -3.79 12.51
CA THR A 33 2.45 -2.48 12.28
C THR A 33 1.94 -1.81 11.00
N THR A 34 1.37 -2.56 10.06
CA THR A 34 0.61 -2.01 8.91
C THR A 34 -0.55 -2.92 8.55
N TYR A 35 -1.60 -2.36 7.93
CA TYR A 35 -2.80 -3.11 7.57
C TYR A 35 -3.28 -2.80 6.16
N ASN A 36 -3.53 -3.83 5.37
CA ASN A 36 -4.09 -3.75 4.02
C ASN A 36 -5.58 -4.11 4.05
N PRO A 37 -6.50 -3.14 4.01
CA PRO A 37 -7.93 -3.43 4.01
C PRO A 37 -8.42 -3.98 2.66
N PRO A 38 -9.66 -4.51 2.61
CA PRO A 38 -10.33 -4.86 1.36
C PRO A 38 -10.30 -3.72 0.32
N THR A 39 -10.22 -4.10 -0.95
CA THR A 39 -9.92 -3.17 -2.06
C THR A 39 -11.09 -2.25 -2.42
N ASP A 40 -12.31 -2.66 -2.10
CA ASP A 40 -13.58 -2.04 -2.46
C ASP A 40 -14.12 -1.06 -1.40
N LEU A 41 -13.38 -0.82 -0.32
CA LEU A 41 -13.78 0.16 0.69
C LEU A 41 -13.84 1.57 0.11
N THR A 42 -14.97 2.23 0.37
CA THR A 42 -15.22 3.64 0.02
C THR A 42 -14.37 4.59 0.88
N LEU A 43 -14.16 5.83 0.40
CA LEU A 43 -13.44 6.85 1.15
C LEU A 43 -14.03 7.10 2.56
N PRO A 44 -15.36 7.19 2.77
CA PRO A 44 -15.93 7.32 4.12
C PRO A 44 -15.63 6.11 5.02
N GLN A 45 -15.64 4.89 4.50
CA GLN A 45 -15.29 3.70 5.28
C GLN A 45 -13.81 3.70 5.67
N ILE A 46 -12.92 4.09 4.75
CA ILE A 46 -11.49 4.25 5.04
C ILE A 46 -11.27 5.34 6.10
N ALA A 47 -11.97 6.47 5.98
CA ALA A 47 -11.90 7.55 6.97
C ALA A 47 -12.38 7.07 8.37
N ALA A 48 -13.45 6.28 8.42
CA ALA A 48 -13.93 5.69 9.68
C ALA A 48 -12.91 4.73 10.32
N ILE A 49 -12.18 3.96 9.51
CA ILE A 49 -11.07 3.12 10.01
C ILE A 49 -9.95 4.01 10.57
N ARG A 50 -9.56 5.05 9.83
CA ARG A 50 -8.50 5.98 10.23
C ARG A 50 -8.76 6.63 11.59
N GLN A 51 -10.03 6.90 11.92
CA GLN A 51 -10.42 7.52 13.18
C GLN A 51 -10.07 6.68 14.42
N VAL A 52 -9.93 5.36 14.28
CA VAL A 52 -9.69 4.47 15.43
C VAL A 52 -8.33 3.80 15.43
N VAL A 53 -7.68 3.66 14.28
CA VAL A 53 -6.35 3.03 14.18
C VAL A 53 -5.23 4.07 14.19
N ARG A 54 -4.00 3.69 14.54
CA ARG A 54 -2.78 4.54 14.44
C ARG A 54 -1.79 4.05 13.39
N LEU A 55 -1.74 2.75 13.10
CA LEU A 55 -0.88 2.17 12.07
C LEU A 55 -1.12 2.76 10.66
N PRO A 56 -0.12 2.72 9.76
CA PRO A 56 -0.30 3.07 8.36
C PRO A 56 -1.20 2.07 7.63
N LEU A 57 -2.07 2.61 6.77
CA LEU A 57 -2.92 1.78 5.91
C LEU A 57 -2.23 1.52 4.56
N ASP A 58 -2.35 0.30 4.07
CA ASP A 58 -1.81 -0.16 2.79
C ASP A 58 -2.96 -0.25 1.79
N ILE A 59 -3.21 0.76 0.95
CA ILE A 59 -4.45 0.82 0.17
C ILE A 59 -4.19 0.65 -1.33
N TYR A 60 -4.79 -0.38 -1.94
CA TYR A 60 -4.82 -0.51 -3.39
C TYR A 60 -5.62 0.62 -4.03
N VAL A 61 -5.00 1.33 -4.97
CA VAL A 61 -5.68 2.26 -5.88
C VAL A 61 -5.78 1.71 -7.29
N GLU A 62 -5.02 0.66 -7.57
CA GLU A 62 -5.20 -0.26 -8.67
C GLU A 62 -4.97 -1.65 -8.12
N ALA A 63 -6.00 -2.48 -8.04
CA ALA A 63 -5.91 -3.83 -7.47
C ALA A 63 -5.63 -4.88 -8.55
N PRO A 64 -4.92 -5.98 -8.22
CA PRO A 64 -4.87 -7.16 -9.08
C PRO A 64 -6.28 -7.75 -9.26
N ASP A 65 -6.50 -8.50 -10.33
CA ASP A 65 -7.81 -9.07 -10.65
C ASP A 65 -8.29 -10.07 -9.58
N ASP A 66 -7.37 -10.84 -8.99
CA ASP A 66 -7.64 -11.77 -7.87
C ASP A 66 -8.12 -11.05 -6.60
N PHE A 67 -7.99 -9.72 -6.53
CA PHE A 67 -8.50 -8.87 -5.45
C PHE A 67 -9.57 -7.89 -5.95
N GLY A 68 -10.33 -8.28 -6.98
CA GLY A 68 -11.48 -7.54 -7.51
C GLY A 68 -11.15 -6.50 -8.59
N GLY A 69 -9.87 -6.31 -8.92
CA GLY A 69 -9.45 -5.46 -10.05
C GLY A 69 -9.80 -3.98 -9.91
N PHE A 70 -10.12 -3.47 -8.72
CA PHE A 70 -10.60 -2.09 -8.53
C PHE A 70 -9.59 -1.02 -9.00
N VAL A 71 -10.06 0.10 -9.55
CA VAL A 71 -9.23 1.22 -10.05
C VAL A 71 -9.79 2.55 -9.58
N ARG A 72 -9.00 3.31 -8.82
CA ARG A 72 -9.38 4.60 -8.22
C ARG A 72 -8.25 5.63 -8.19
N HIS A 73 -7.48 5.72 -9.28
CA HIS A 73 -6.35 6.66 -9.39
C HIS A 73 -6.73 8.11 -9.07
N TYR A 74 -7.91 8.58 -9.50
CA TYR A 74 -8.38 9.94 -9.21
C TYR A 74 -8.81 10.17 -7.76
N GLU A 75 -9.03 9.12 -6.97
CA GLU A 75 -9.31 9.25 -5.54
C GLU A 75 -8.04 9.40 -4.70
N VAL A 76 -6.86 9.13 -5.26
CA VAL A 76 -5.58 9.11 -4.51
C VAL A 76 -5.37 10.38 -3.68
N PRO A 77 -5.60 11.61 -4.19
CA PRO A 77 -5.45 12.83 -3.39
C PRO A 77 -6.36 12.84 -2.15
N GLN A 78 -7.66 12.58 -2.34
CA GLN A 78 -8.62 12.56 -1.23
C GLN A 78 -8.36 11.41 -0.26
N LEU A 79 -7.94 10.25 -0.77
CA LEU A 79 -7.54 9.09 0.01
C LEU A 79 -6.36 9.43 0.94
N ILE A 80 -5.34 10.13 0.44
CA ILE A 80 -4.22 10.61 1.27
C ILE A 80 -4.74 11.51 2.39
N CYS A 81 -5.60 12.49 2.07
CA CYS A 81 -6.15 13.41 3.08
C CYS A 81 -6.89 12.69 4.21
N VAL A 82 -7.64 11.63 3.91
CA VAL A 82 -8.47 10.94 4.92
C VAL A 82 -7.80 9.74 5.58
N ALA A 83 -6.70 9.21 5.04
CA ALA A 83 -6.11 7.96 5.49
C ALA A 83 -4.65 8.08 5.97
N ALA A 84 -3.99 9.23 5.76
CA ALA A 84 -2.59 9.41 6.12
C ALA A 84 -2.30 9.05 7.60
N PRO A 85 -1.17 8.36 7.90
CA PRO A 85 -0.17 7.84 6.95
C PRO A 85 -0.71 6.65 6.13
N VAL A 86 -0.44 6.64 4.83
CA VAL A 86 -0.96 5.64 3.89
C VAL A 86 0.07 5.25 2.82
N TYR A 87 0.15 3.96 2.52
CA TYR A 87 0.88 3.41 1.39
C TYR A 87 -0.08 3.19 0.22
N VAL A 88 0.11 3.94 -0.86
CA VAL A 88 -0.67 3.79 -2.10
C VAL A 88 -0.12 2.60 -2.89
N LYS A 89 -0.94 1.55 -3.05
CA LYS A 89 -0.54 0.28 -3.69
C LYS A 89 -1.05 0.16 -5.12
N LEU A 90 -0.15 -0.30 -6.00
CA LEU A 90 -0.38 -0.50 -7.42
C LEU A 90 -0.16 -1.98 -7.76
N GLY A 91 -1.26 -2.71 -7.90
CA GLY A 91 -1.29 -4.15 -8.15
C GLY A 91 -1.16 -4.55 -9.62
N LEU A 92 -1.45 -3.62 -10.54
CA LEU A 92 -1.71 -3.82 -11.97
C LEU A 92 -3.00 -4.60 -12.25
N ARG A 93 -4.04 -3.89 -12.64
CA ARG A 93 -5.29 -4.51 -13.12
C ARG A 93 -5.05 -5.14 -14.50
N ASN A 94 -5.73 -6.23 -14.81
CA ASN A 94 -5.66 -6.98 -16.07
C ASN A 94 -4.29 -7.61 -16.35
N ALA A 95 -3.42 -7.68 -15.35
CA ALA A 95 -2.11 -8.31 -15.49
C ALA A 95 -2.18 -9.78 -15.06
N PRO A 96 -1.47 -10.69 -15.75
CA PRO A 96 -1.46 -12.11 -15.39
C PRO A 96 -0.87 -12.31 -13.99
N ASN A 97 -1.37 -13.31 -13.27
CA ASN A 97 -0.74 -13.74 -12.02
C ASN A 97 0.62 -14.38 -12.32
N ILE A 98 1.67 -13.93 -11.63
CA ILE A 98 3.06 -14.37 -11.85
C ILE A 98 3.60 -15.23 -10.72
N TYR A 99 2.77 -15.65 -9.76
CA TYR A 99 3.23 -16.49 -8.66
C TYR A 99 2.90 -17.98 -8.90
N PRO A 100 3.87 -18.90 -8.72
CA PRO A 100 5.29 -18.64 -8.40
C PRO A 100 6.08 -18.08 -9.60
N THR A 101 7.02 -17.17 -9.36
CA THR A 101 7.87 -16.58 -10.41
C THR A 101 9.19 -17.34 -10.56
N GLY A 102 9.62 -17.59 -11.79
CA GLY A 102 10.95 -18.15 -12.10
C GLY A 102 11.35 -17.88 -13.55
N MET A 103 12.46 -18.47 -14.01
CA MET A 103 13.01 -18.24 -15.37
C MET A 103 11.97 -18.40 -16.49
N HIS A 104 11.03 -19.34 -16.33
CA HIS A 104 9.95 -19.63 -17.28
C HIS A 104 8.98 -18.45 -17.54
N ILE A 105 8.92 -17.46 -16.65
CA ILE A 105 8.06 -16.26 -16.78
C ILE A 105 8.81 -14.95 -16.48
N GLU A 106 10.14 -14.98 -16.44
CA GLU A 106 10.98 -13.84 -16.06
C GLU A 106 10.70 -12.59 -16.91
N ALA A 107 10.61 -12.75 -18.23
CA ALA A 107 10.32 -11.64 -19.14
C ALA A 107 8.99 -10.95 -18.80
N THR A 108 7.95 -11.72 -18.47
CA THR A 108 6.65 -11.21 -18.05
C THR A 108 6.76 -10.46 -16.72
N ALA A 109 7.46 -11.03 -15.74
CA ALA A 109 7.66 -10.41 -14.43
C ALA A 109 8.42 -9.07 -14.54
N VAL A 110 9.47 -9.01 -15.37
CA VAL A 110 10.22 -7.78 -15.64
C VAL A 110 9.34 -6.72 -16.30
N ASN A 111 8.56 -7.09 -17.32
CA ASN A 111 7.65 -6.18 -18.00
C ASN A 111 6.56 -5.63 -17.06
N MET A 112 5.98 -6.50 -16.22
CA MET A 112 5.03 -6.07 -15.18
C MET A 112 5.68 -5.15 -14.14
N GLY A 113 6.95 -5.39 -13.77
CA GLY A 113 7.70 -4.50 -12.88
C GLY A 113 7.83 -3.08 -13.48
N ARG A 114 8.18 -2.99 -14.76
CA ARG A 114 8.25 -1.70 -15.48
C ARG A 114 6.89 -1.00 -15.55
N GLU A 115 5.83 -1.76 -15.81
CA GLU A 115 4.47 -1.22 -15.85
C GLU A 115 4.03 -0.71 -14.47
N ARG A 116 4.37 -1.38 -13.37
CA ARG A 116 4.09 -0.87 -12.01
C ARG A 116 4.75 0.48 -11.75
N VAL A 117 6.00 0.67 -12.20
CA VAL A 117 6.69 1.96 -12.09
C VAL A 117 5.98 3.02 -12.93
N HIS A 118 5.54 2.68 -14.14
CA HIS A 118 4.74 3.58 -14.97
C HIS A 118 3.42 3.98 -14.28
N ARG A 119 2.67 3.03 -13.72
CA ARG A 119 1.43 3.31 -12.96
C ARG A 119 1.66 4.16 -11.72
N ALA A 120 2.77 3.91 -11.00
CA ALA A 120 3.14 4.75 -9.87
C ALA A 120 3.45 6.19 -10.31
N ALA A 121 4.12 6.39 -11.46
CA ALA A 121 4.37 7.71 -12.01
C ALA A 121 3.07 8.46 -12.36
N VAL A 122 2.06 7.76 -12.91
CA VAL A 122 0.73 8.33 -13.17
C VAL A 122 0.04 8.75 -11.87
N ALA A 123 0.02 7.89 -10.85
CA ALA A 123 -0.57 8.22 -9.55
C ALA A 123 0.14 9.43 -8.89
N LEU A 124 1.47 9.49 -8.97
CA LEU A 124 2.26 10.62 -8.47
C LEU A 124 1.96 11.93 -9.22
N ASP A 125 1.77 11.87 -10.53
CA ASP A 125 1.39 13.05 -11.33
C ASP A 125 0.01 13.58 -10.91
N ILE A 126 -0.96 12.70 -10.67
CA ILE A 126 -2.27 13.08 -10.11
C ILE A 126 -2.09 13.77 -8.75
N VAL A 127 -1.32 13.19 -7.83
CA VAL A 127 -1.07 13.79 -6.51
C VAL A 127 -0.42 15.17 -6.64
N ARG A 128 0.60 15.32 -7.49
CA ARG A 128 1.26 16.62 -7.69
C ARG A 128 0.32 17.70 -8.22
N ARG A 129 -0.64 17.33 -9.06
CA ARG A 129 -1.62 18.27 -9.64
C ARG A 129 -2.70 18.69 -8.65
N PHE A 130 -3.18 17.77 -7.82
CA PHE A 130 -4.38 17.97 -7.00
C PHE A 130 -4.12 18.05 -5.49
N LEU A 131 -2.94 17.68 -5.02
CA LEU A 131 -2.50 17.76 -3.63
C LEU A 131 -0.97 18.01 -3.55
N PRO A 132 -0.49 19.15 -4.07
CA PRO A 132 0.94 19.48 -4.16
C PRO A 132 1.66 19.53 -2.80
N GLU A 133 0.93 19.74 -1.71
CA GLU A 133 1.42 19.77 -0.33
C GLU A 133 1.65 18.38 0.27
N ALA A 134 1.26 17.30 -0.41
CA ALA A 134 1.45 15.94 0.08
C ALA A 134 2.94 15.63 0.27
N VAL A 135 3.30 15.15 1.46
CA VAL A 135 4.66 14.71 1.79
C VAL A 135 4.76 13.22 1.58
N THR A 136 5.78 12.79 0.82
CA THR A 136 6.11 11.37 0.64
C THR A 136 7.31 11.00 1.51
N THR A 137 7.35 9.74 1.97
CA THR A 137 8.54 9.21 2.64
C THR A 137 9.73 9.31 1.69
N PRO A 138 10.92 9.75 2.15
CA PRO A 138 12.10 9.78 1.31
C PRO A 138 12.41 8.38 0.75
N CYS A 139 12.92 8.33 -0.48
CA CYS A 139 13.36 7.07 -1.05
C CYS A 139 14.47 6.47 -0.18
N PRO A 140 14.37 5.20 0.26
CA PRO A 140 15.42 4.56 1.07
C PRO A 140 16.79 4.57 0.39
N LEU A 141 16.85 4.57 -0.94
CA LEU A 141 18.08 4.66 -1.73
C LEU A 141 18.70 6.07 -1.78
N GLN A 142 18.02 7.07 -1.21
CA GLN A 142 18.50 8.45 -1.11
C GLN A 142 18.90 8.83 0.33
N LEU A 143 18.80 7.89 1.29
CA LEU A 143 19.35 8.12 2.62
C LEU A 143 20.88 8.18 2.50
N PRO A 144 21.54 9.22 3.05
CA PRO A 144 22.99 9.22 3.09
C PRO A 144 23.41 7.95 3.83
N HIS A 145 24.28 7.14 3.20
CA HIS A 145 24.99 6.11 3.94
C HIS A 145 25.60 6.82 5.15
N SER A 146 25.14 6.48 6.35
CA SER A 146 25.85 6.86 7.56
C SER A 146 27.24 6.26 7.41
N SER A 147 28.19 7.11 7.02
CA SER A 147 29.61 6.78 7.10
C SER A 147 29.88 6.60 8.59
N GLY A 148 29.75 5.35 9.06
CA GLY A 148 30.12 4.97 10.41
C GLY A 148 31.56 5.38 10.63
N SER A 149 31.74 6.34 11.54
CA SER A 149 32.98 6.60 12.25
C SER A 149 33.22 5.51 13.29
#